data_AF-A0A0X3V9N7-F1
#
_entry.id   AF-A0A0X3V9N7-F1
#
_cell.length_a   1.000
_cell.length_b   1.000
_cell.length_c   1.000
_cell.angle_alpha   90.00
_cell.angle_beta   90.00
_cell.angle_gamma   90.00
#
_symmetry.space_group_name_H-M   'P 1'
#
loop_
_entity.id
_entity.type
_entity.pdbx_description
1 polymer ?
#
loop_
_entity_poly.entity_id
_entity_poly.type
_entity_poly.pdbx_seq_one_letter_code
_entity_poly.pdbx_strand_id
1 'polypeptide(L)'
;MTRAGTRTERQEYLEGGLEELACERCAAVVRVRKSSPQQTSVQWSTAAVRQCTTPLGALVPRCPALHASIDDAVRAGRLDIP
;
A
#
# COMPACT_ATOMS: atom_id res chain seq x y z
N MET A 1 12.69 29.16 -5.78
CA MET A 1 11.48 29.53 -5.01
C MET A 1 10.49 28.39 -5.20
N THR A 2 10.39 27.44 -4.27
CA THR A 2 9.52 26.27 -4.43
C THR A 2 8.07 26.72 -4.33
N ARG A 3 7.30 26.57 -5.41
CA ARG A 3 5.87 26.93 -5.43
C ARG A 3 5.16 26.04 -4.40
N ALA A 4 4.45 26.64 -3.44
CA ALA A 4 3.59 25.88 -2.55
C ALA A 4 2.50 25.23 -3.41
N GLY A 5 2.62 23.93 -3.67
CA GLY A 5 1.65 23.18 -4.46
C GLY A 5 0.26 23.24 -3.83
N THR A 6 -0.77 23.23 -4.67
CA THR A 6 -2.16 23.19 -4.21
C THR A 6 -2.44 21.91 -3.41
N ARG A 7 -3.44 21.94 -2.54
CA ARG A 7 -3.81 20.77 -1.72
C ARG A 7 -4.12 19.53 -2.58
N THR A 8 -4.73 19.74 -3.75
CA THR A 8 -5.06 18.70 -4.73
C THR A 8 -3.81 18.09 -5.37
N GLU A 9 -2.88 18.91 -5.89
CA GLU A 9 -1.61 18.41 -6.44
C GLU A 9 -0.81 17.60 -5.39
N ARG A 10 -0.81 18.09 -4.14
CA ARG A 10 -0.15 17.37 -3.05
C ARG A 10 -0.82 16.02 -2.76
N GLN A 11 -2.14 15.96 -2.85
CA GLN A 11 -2.89 14.73 -2.66
C GLN A 11 -2.61 13.73 -3.78
N GLU A 12 -2.64 14.17 -5.04
CA GLU A 12 -2.28 13.32 -6.18
C GLU A 12 -0.85 12.77 -6.09
N TYR A 13 0.10 13.59 -5.64
CA TYR A 13 1.48 13.12 -5.43
C TYR A 13 1.58 12.05 -4.34
N LEU A 14 0.82 12.17 -3.25
CA LEU A 14 0.87 11.25 -2.11
C LEU A 14 0.01 10.00 -2.29
N GLU A 15 -1.06 10.10 -3.06
CA GLU A 15 -2.15 9.11 -3.14
C GLU A 15 -2.38 8.57 -4.56
N GLY A 16 -1.82 9.20 -5.58
CA GLY A 16 -2.01 8.84 -6.98
C GLY A 16 -1.51 7.43 -7.28
N GLY A 17 -2.38 6.63 -7.89
CA GLY A 17 -2.09 5.24 -8.27
C GLY A 17 -2.00 4.27 -7.09
N LEU A 18 -2.41 4.67 -5.88
CA LEU A 18 -2.56 3.76 -4.74
C LEU A 18 -3.96 3.16 -4.71
N GLU A 19 -4.04 1.85 -4.81
CA GLU A 19 -5.27 1.07 -4.81
C GLU A 19 -5.47 0.34 -3.47
N GLU A 20 -6.71 0.17 -3.05
CA GLU A 20 -7.02 -0.54 -1.81
C GLU A 20 -6.86 -2.05 -1.99
N LEU A 21 -6.17 -2.69 -1.05
CA LEU A 21 -5.99 -4.13 -1.00
C LEU A 21 -6.21 -4.66 0.41
N ALA A 22 -7.08 -5.65 0.53
CA ALA A 22 -7.23 -6.41 1.77
C ALA A 22 -6.22 -7.57 1.80
N CYS A 23 -5.49 -7.71 2.91
CA CYS A 23 -4.68 -8.90 3.15
C CYS A 23 -5.57 -10.13 3.34
N GLU A 24 -5.34 -11.20 2.61
CA GLU A 24 -6.18 -12.42 2.66
C GLU A 24 -6.15 -13.13 4.02
N ARG A 25 -5.08 -12.91 4.82
CA ARG A 25 -4.90 -13.60 6.10
C ARG A 25 -5.42 -12.84 7.31
N CYS A 26 -5.17 -11.53 7.38
CA CYS A 26 -5.56 -10.71 8.52
C CYS A 26 -6.67 -9.70 8.20
N ALA A 27 -7.13 -9.66 6.94
CA ALA A 27 -8.15 -8.74 6.44
C ALA A 27 -7.82 -7.24 6.58
N ALA A 28 -6.61 -6.88 7.02
CA ALA A 28 -6.17 -5.49 7.09
C ALA A 28 -6.22 -4.86 5.69
N VAL A 29 -6.91 -3.73 5.57
CA VAL A 29 -7.04 -2.97 4.32
C VAL A 29 -5.94 -1.92 4.26
N VAL A 30 -5.06 -2.05 3.29
CA VAL A 30 -3.94 -1.13 3.02
C VAL A 30 -4.10 -0.49 1.65
N ARG A 31 -3.37 0.59 1.39
CA ARG A 31 -3.26 1.15 0.04
C ARG A 31 -1.92 0.76 -0.57
N VAL A 32 -1.94 0.22 -1.78
CA VAL A 32 -0.78 -0.38 -2.45
C VAL A 32 -0.61 0.20 -3.84
N ARG A 33 0.64 0.45 -4.22
CA ARG A 33 1.03 0.80 -5.58
C ARG A 33 2.28 0.03 -5.97
N LYS A 34 2.30 -0.54 -7.18
CA LYS A 34 3.55 -1.01 -7.78
C LYS A 34 4.17 0.13 -8.58
N SER A 35 5.46 0.38 -8.34
CA SER A 35 6.25 1.30 -9.16
C SER A 35 7.17 0.55 -10.13
N SER A 36 7.38 -0.74 -9.86
CA SER A 36 8.02 -1.72 -10.74
C SER A 36 7.70 -3.12 -10.22
N PRO A 37 8.10 -4.22 -10.92
CA PRO A 37 7.91 -5.56 -10.40
C PRO A 37 8.58 -5.79 -9.03
N GLN A 38 9.70 -5.13 -8.74
CA GLN A 38 10.44 -5.26 -7.48
C GLN A 38 10.13 -4.16 -6.46
N GLN A 39 9.51 -3.05 -6.87
CA GLN A 39 9.25 -1.88 -6.02
C GLN A 39 7.76 -1.72 -5.74
N THR A 40 7.41 -1.79 -4.46
CA THR A 40 6.02 -1.67 -3.99
C THR A 40 5.95 -0.61 -2.89
N SER A 41 5.07 0.38 -3.05
CA SER A 41 4.70 1.31 -2.00
C SER A 41 3.45 0.81 -1.29
N VAL A 42 3.51 0.75 0.05
CA VAL A 42 2.37 0.33 0.88
C VAL A 42 2.13 1.40 1.93
N GLN A 43 0.91 1.94 1.96
CA GLN A 43 0.47 2.85 3.01
C GLN A 43 -0.40 2.09 4.02
N TRP A 44 0.07 2.14 5.27
CA TRP A 44 -0.61 1.56 6.42
C TRP A 44 -1.37 2.65 7.17
N SER A 45 -2.68 2.48 7.31
CA SER A 45 -3.48 3.27 8.23
C SER A 45 -3.37 2.73 9.66
N THR A 46 -3.70 3.55 10.66
CA THR A 46 -3.77 3.09 12.05
C THR A 46 -4.76 1.93 12.24
N ALA A 47 -5.86 1.91 11.48
CA ALA A 47 -6.82 0.81 11.49
C ALA A 47 -6.22 -0.48 10.95
N ALA A 48 -5.53 -0.41 9.81
CA ALA A 48 -4.86 -1.56 9.19
C ALA A 48 -3.78 -2.16 10.11
N VAL A 49 -3.01 -1.29 10.78
CA VAL A 49 -2.00 -1.70 11.77
C VAL A 49 -2.64 -2.46 12.93
N ARG A 50 -3.75 -1.96 13.48
CA ARG A 50 -4.47 -2.60 14.60
C ARG A 50 -5.14 -3.92 14.21
N GLN A 51 -5.57 -4.05 12.95
CA GLN A 51 -6.24 -5.24 12.45
C GLN A 51 -5.26 -6.38 12.11
N CYS A 52 -3.98 -6.06 11.87
CA CYS A 52 -2.98 -7.08 11.60
C CYS A 52 -2.76 -7.96 12.84
N THR A 53 -2.95 -9.27 12.67
CA THR A 53 -2.80 -10.27 13.74
C THR A 53 -1.35 -10.68 14.00
N THR A 54 -0.40 -10.18 13.20
CA THR A 54 1.04 -10.45 13.34
C THR A 54 1.76 -9.19 13.83
N PRO A 55 2.82 -9.31 14.65
CA PRO A 55 3.62 -8.18 15.05
C PRO A 55 4.22 -7.50 13.81
N LEU A 56 3.75 -6.29 13.52
CA LEU A 56 4.33 -5.45 12.48
C LEU A 56 5.67 -4.91 12.99
N GLY A 57 6.68 -4.85 12.10
CA GLY A 57 8.00 -4.32 12.45
C GLY A 57 7.89 -2.88 12.97
N ALA A 58 8.63 -2.56 14.03
CA ALA A 58 8.53 -1.26 14.73
C ALA A 58 8.85 -0.04 13.84
N LEU A 59 9.76 -0.19 12.86
CA LEU A 59 10.15 0.88 11.95
C LEU A 59 9.45 0.79 10.58
N VAL A 60 9.18 -0.42 10.11
CA VAL A 60 8.51 -0.68 8.83
C VAL A 60 7.45 -1.75 9.07
N PRO A 61 6.16 -1.37 9.11
CA PRO A 61 5.09 -2.34 9.24
C PRO A 61 5.08 -3.26 8.01
N ARG A 62 5.26 -4.55 8.26
CA ARG A 62 5.29 -5.58 7.21
C ARG A 62 4.53 -6.81 7.69
N CYS A 63 3.37 -7.06 7.11
CA CYS A 63 2.69 -8.33 7.28
C CYS A 63 3.28 -9.32 6.27
N PRO A 64 3.85 -10.47 6.70
CA PRO A 64 4.41 -11.44 5.76
C PRO A 64 3.39 -11.97 4.75
N ALA A 65 2.13 -12.12 5.16
CA ALA A 65 1.05 -12.58 4.30
C ALA A 65 0.58 -11.52 3.28
N LEU A 66 0.79 -10.23 3.56
CA LEU A 66 0.38 -9.15 2.65
C LEU A 66 1.15 -9.22 1.33
N HIS A 67 2.43 -9.61 1.33
CA HIS A 67 3.20 -9.75 0.10
C HIS A 67 2.56 -10.75 -0.87
N ALA A 68 2.10 -11.90 -0.35
CA ALA A 68 1.40 -12.89 -1.18
C ALA A 68 0.11 -12.31 -1.78
N SER A 69 -0.70 -11.60 -0.97
CA SER A 69 -1.91 -10.94 -1.48
C SER A 69 -1.62 -9.87 -2.54
N ILE A 70 -0.48 -9.18 -2.46
CA ILE A 70 -0.03 -8.22 -3.49
C ILE A 70 0.35 -8.96 -4.78
N ASP A 71 1.12 -10.03 -4.68
CA ASP A 71 1.53 -10.82 -5.85
C ASP A 71 0.32 -11.46 -6.57
N ASP A 72 -0.66 -11.95 -5.80
CA ASP A 72 -1.90 -12.48 -6.35
C ASP A 72 -2.78 -11.39 -6.96
N ALA A 73 -2.81 -10.19 -6.37
CA ALA A 73 -3.51 -9.04 -6.94
C ALA A 73 -2.89 -8.58 -8.27
N VAL A 74 -1.56 -8.57 -8.37
CA VAL A 74 -0.84 -8.32 -9.64
C VAL A 74 -1.18 -9.41 -10.66
N ARG A 75 -1.11 -10.69 -10.27
CA ARG A 75 -1.44 -11.81 -11.17
C ARG A 75 -2.89 -11.74 -11.67
N ALA A 76 -3.81 -11.28 -10.83
CA ALA A 76 -5.21 -11.08 -11.17
C ALA A 76 -5.49 -9.80 -11.98
N GLY A 77 -4.48 -8.96 -12.24
CA GLY A 77 -4.65 -7.67 -12.92
C GLY A 77 -5.40 -6.62 -12.09
N ARG A 78 -5.46 -6.79 -10.76
CA ARG A 78 -6.04 -5.82 -9.82
C ARG A 78 -5.04 -4.80 -9.31
N LEU A 79 -3.76 -4.99 -9.57
CA LEU A 79 -2.72 -3.99 -9.31
C LEU A 79 -1.87 -3.90 -10.56
N ASP A 80 -1.85 -2.72 -11.16
CA ASP A 80 -1.03 -2.48 -12.34
C ASP A 80 0.43 -2.26 -11.95
N ILE A 81 1.32 -2.83 -12.77
CA ILE A 81 2.74 -2.51 -12.74
C ILE A 81 3.01 -1.60 -13.94
N PRO A 82 3.44 -0.34 -13.71
CA PRO A 82 3.85 0.57 -14.78
C PRO A 82 5.02 0.05 -15.62
#